data_AF-A0A944GHE9-F1
#
_entry.id   AF-A0A944GHE9-F1
#
_cell.length_a   1.000
_cell.length_b   1.000
_cell.length_c   1.000
_cell.angle_alpha   90.00
_cell.angle_beta   90.00
_cell.angle_gamma   90.00
#
_symmetry.space_group_name_H-M   'P 1'
#
loop_
_entity.id
_entity.type
_entity.pdbx_description
1 polymer ?
#
loop_
_entity_poly.entity_id
_entity_poly.type
_entity_poly.pdbx_seq_one_letter_code
_entity_poly.pdbx_strand_id
1 'polypeptide(L)'
;MKKTNLWRGLTGVSVSILVLASLGYGIADTFRTQVDSALGTTSYEVNSEDSRYVSDYETGEQLMKAAKEFAVRQGREGTVIMKNDNNVFPLGKKVALFGNASYAPYYGPNKAKNSDAVDLVNALTNAGVTLDPVVKGIYDTALAVTEKREVSGWGGTTIKDVQVYIPNTSAGDFTQDGYQVSEFPLEKFTDPAAGNGPENWKDQVKANNNDVAVVTFMRPGGEGSTYRPGVARDSKGNKLEQNPLGLTPEELEIVKAAKEVAPKVVVLLNTSCTIEVGPLVKKGGDYEVDGIAYVGIPNDYQFTGIVDVLLGKANSSGALADTYAFNTAVNPAMMNLGGGYFKDYESVGTSAGQDYRWSIDVGNGATGSFGGGQTYNGGWYMIEADRLCFN
;
A
#
# COMPACT_ATOMS: atom_id res chain seq x y z
N MET A 1 30.90 72.73 -2.04
CA MET A 1 29.65 72.20 -2.64
C MET A 1 29.18 71.02 -1.81
N LYS A 2 27.94 71.08 -1.30
CA LYS A 2 27.35 70.02 -0.46
C LYS A 2 27.11 68.77 -1.31
N LYS A 3 27.91 67.71 -1.12
CA LYS A 3 27.80 66.40 -1.81
C LYS A 3 26.53 65.60 -1.41
N THR A 4 25.50 66.27 -0.89
CA THR A 4 24.31 65.65 -0.29
C THR A 4 23.52 64.82 -1.31
N ASN A 5 23.48 65.25 -2.58
CA ASN A 5 22.77 64.50 -3.64
C ASN A 5 23.51 63.21 -4.03
N LEU A 6 24.85 63.22 -4.01
CA LEU A 6 25.66 62.02 -4.26
C LEU A 6 25.44 60.98 -3.16
N TRP A 7 25.48 61.40 -1.89
CA TRP A 7 25.26 60.51 -0.75
C TRP A 7 23.84 59.94 -0.73
N ARG A 8 22.81 60.74 -1.05
CA ARG A 8 21.43 60.26 -1.19
C ARG A 8 21.28 59.21 -2.29
N GLY A 9 21.93 59.41 -3.44
CA GLY A 9 21.93 58.43 -4.53
C GLY A 9 22.60 57.11 -4.12
N LEU A 10 23.79 57.19 -3.50
CA LEU A 10 24.51 56.02 -2.99
C LEU A 10 23.74 55.24 -1.93
N THR A 11 23.09 55.95 -0.98
CA THR A 11 22.23 55.30 0.02
C THR A 11 21.05 54.60 -0.64
N GLY A 12 20.37 55.24 -1.60
CA GLY A 12 19.25 54.63 -2.32
C GLY A 12 19.66 53.35 -3.05
N VAL A 13 20.77 53.37 -3.78
CA VAL A 13 21.30 52.18 -4.48
C VAL A 13 21.67 51.08 -3.48
N SER A 14 22.34 51.43 -2.39
CA SER A 14 22.77 50.45 -1.38
C SER A 14 21.59 49.76 -0.69
N VAL A 15 20.52 50.52 -0.38
CA VAL A 15 19.29 49.96 0.19
C VAL A 15 18.59 49.04 -0.80
N SER A 16 18.49 49.44 -2.08
CA SER A 16 17.90 48.58 -3.12
C SER A 16 18.66 47.26 -3.30
N ILE A 17 19.99 47.31 -3.29
CA ILE A 17 20.83 46.10 -3.35
C ILE A 17 20.60 45.22 -2.12
N LEU A 18 20.56 45.80 -0.92
CA LEU A 18 20.33 45.05 0.31
C LEU A 18 18.97 44.35 0.32
N VAL A 19 17.91 45.03 -0.12
CA VAL A 19 16.56 44.44 -0.22
C VAL A 19 16.54 43.29 -1.23
N LEU A 20 17.11 43.49 -2.42
CA LEU A 20 17.18 42.45 -3.45
C LEU A 20 18.03 41.25 -2.98
N ALA A 21 19.16 41.48 -2.32
CA ALA A 21 20.01 40.43 -1.78
C ALA A 21 19.31 39.65 -0.66
N SER A 22 18.55 40.32 0.20
CA SER A 22 17.84 39.67 1.32
C SER A 22 16.70 38.78 0.83
N LEU A 23 15.91 39.26 -0.14
CA LEU A 23 14.86 38.47 -0.78
C LEU A 23 15.45 37.33 -1.62
N GLY A 24 16.50 37.61 -2.39
CA GLY A 24 17.22 36.62 -3.18
C GLY A 24 17.83 35.52 -2.31
N TYR A 25 18.40 35.87 -1.16
CA TYR A 25 18.90 34.92 -0.18
C TYR A 25 17.77 34.02 0.34
N GLY A 26 16.64 34.57 0.78
CA GLY A 26 15.53 33.77 1.30
C GLY A 26 15.00 32.76 0.28
N ILE A 27 14.92 33.15 -0.99
CA ILE A 27 14.54 32.25 -2.08
C ILE A 27 15.62 31.19 -2.31
N ALA A 28 16.89 31.60 -2.41
CA ALA A 28 18.00 30.67 -2.63
C ALA A 28 18.17 29.67 -1.49
N ASP A 29 17.93 30.07 -0.25
CA ASP A 29 17.97 29.21 0.94
C ASP A 29 16.78 28.23 0.97
N THR A 30 15.58 28.69 0.61
CA THR A 30 14.40 27.82 0.46
C THR A 30 14.63 26.73 -0.60
N PHE A 31 15.29 27.08 -1.70
CA PHE A 31 15.57 26.18 -2.82
C PHE A 31 17.01 25.66 -2.83
N ARG A 32 17.70 25.69 -1.68
CA ARG A 32 19.15 25.45 -1.60
C ARG A 32 19.58 24.15 -2.26
N THR A 33 18.86 23.05 -2.02
CA THR A 33 19.13 21.73 -2.62
C THR A 33 19.10 21.76 -4.14
N GLN A 34 18.17 22.52 -4.73
CA GLN A 34 18.01 22.61 -6.19
C GLN A 34 19.10 23.50 -6.80
N VAL A 35 19.48 24.58 -6.11
CA VAL A 35 20.58 25.47 -6.52
C VAL A 35 21.91 24.72 -6.46
N ASP A 36 22.18 24.02 -5.36
CA ASP A 36 23.37 23.16 -5.19
C ASP A 36 23.43 22.09 -6.28
N SER A 37 22.30 21.43 -6.58
CA SER A 37 22.21 20.45 -7.66
C SER A 37 22.45 21.04 -9.05
N ALA A 38 21.95 22.25 -9.33
CA ALA A 38 22.10 22.89 -10.63
C ALA A 38 23.52 23.43 -10.87
N LEU A 39 24.18 23.90 -9.81
CA LEU A 39 25.53 24.47 -9.86
C LEU A 39 26.64 23.46 -9.56
N GLY A 40 26.29 22.26 -9.09
CA GLY A 40 27.26 21.25 -8.65
C GLY A 40 28.00 21.66 -7.38
N THR A 41 27.38 22.47 -6.51
CA THR A 41 27.95 22.95 -5.25
C THR A 41 27.36 22.22 -4.04
N THR A 42 27.93 22.44 -2.86
CA THR A 42 27.39 21.94 -1.61
C THR A 42 27.41 23.07 -0.58
N SER A 43 26.24 23.49 -0.13
CA SER A 43 26.09 24.63 0.80
C SER A 43 26.10 24.20 2.28
N TYR A 44 26.58 22.99 2.59
CA TYR A 44 26.80 22.51 3.95
C TYR A 44 28.01 21.58 4.03
N GLU A 45 28.65 21.57 5.18
CA GLU A 45 29.58 20.52 5.60
C GLU A 45 28.93 19.72 6.74
N VAL A 46 29.08 18.40 6.69
CA VAL A 46 28.74 17.53 7.82
C VAL A 46 29.96 17.48 8.72
N ASN A 47 29.89 18.13 9.89
CA ASN A 47 30.94 18.00 10.89
C ASN A 47 30.84 16.60 11.52
N SER A 48 31.83 15.75 11.23
CA SER A 48 31.91 14.38 11.71
C SER A 48 32.75 14.20 12.97
N GLU A 49 33.42 15.25 13.48
CA GLU A 49 34.39 15.15 14.58
C GLU A 49 33.75 14.79 15.94
N ASP A 50 32.46 15.06 16.14
CA ASP A 50 31.70 14.71 17.35
C ASP A 50 30.31 14.12 17.02
N SER A 51 30.27 13.19 16.06
CA SER A 51 29.03 12.56 15.60
C SER A 51 28.42 11.67 16.68
N ARG A 52 27.18 11.97 17.10
CA ARG A 52 26.41 11.13 18.04
C ARG A 52 25.95 9.80 17.43
N TYR A 53 25.78 9.75 16.12
CA TYR A 53 25.37 8.56 15.38
C TYR A 53 26.39 8.33 14.27
N VAL A 54 27.32 7.41 14.51
CA VAL A 54 28.33 7.00 13.53
C VAL A 54 27.79 5.76 12.82
N SER A 55 27.91 5.72 11.49
CA SER A 55 27.53 4.56 10.69
C SER A 55 28.43 3.37 11.06
N ASP A 56 27.83 2.18 11.24
CA ASP A 56 28.57 0.92 11.37
C ASP A 56 29.23 0.49 10.03
N TYR A 57 28.89 1.16 8.93
CA TYR A 57 29.38 0.85 7.57
C TYR A 57 30.38 1.90 7.09
N GLU A 58 31.48 1.44 6.49
CA GLU A 58 32.56 2.28 5.96
C GLU A 58 32.18 2.95 4.64
N THR A 59 31.29 2.34 3.86
CA THR A 59 30.87 2.83 2.54
C THR A 59 29.36 2.80 2.35
N GLY A 60 28.85 3.65 1.46
CA GLY A 60 27.44 3.62 1.07
C GLY A 60 27.01 2.28 0.46
N GLU A 61 27.91 1.59 -0.24
CA GLU A 61 27.65 0.26 -0.80
C GLU A 61 27.44 -0.79 0.30
N GLN A 62 28.28 -0.78 1.35
CA GLN A 62 28.09 -1.65 2.51
C GLN A 62 26.77 -1.36 3.22
N LEU A 63 26.43 -0.09 3.41
CA LEU A 63 25.15 0.33 3.99
C LEU A 63 23.96 -0.17 3.15
N MET A 64 24.01 -0.03 1.83
CA MET A 64 22.95 -0.49 0.93
C MET A 64 22.80 -2.00 0.90
N LYS A 65 23.92 -2.73 0.89
CA LYS A 65 23.90 -4.19 1.02
C LYS A 65 23.23 -4.61 2.34
N ALA A 66 23.59 -3.98 3.45
CA ALA A 66 23.00 -4.29 4.75
C ALA A 66 21.52 -3.91 4.83
N ALA A 67 21.12 -2.78 4.26
CA ALA A 67 19.71 -2.38 4.17
C ALA A 67 18.89 -3.38 3.34
N LYS A 68 19.44 -3.89 2.24
CA LYS A 68 18.83 -4.95 1.43
C LYS A 68 18.68 -6.25 2.21
N GLU A 69 19.74 -6.71 2.87
CA GLU A 69 19.70 -7.92 3.72
C GLU A 69 18.68 -7.78 4.86
N PHE A 70 18.60 -6.58 5.46
CA PHE A 70 17.61 -6.27 6.48
C PHE A 70 16.18 -6.33 5.94
N ALA A 71 15.91 -5.76 4.76
CA ALA A 71 14.61 -5.86 4.11
C ALA A 71 14.22 -7.31 3.80
N VAL A 72 15.15 -8.14 3.33
CA VAL A 72 14.91 -9.59 3.16
C VAL A 72 14.55 -10.25 4.48
N ARG A 73 15.27 -9.92 5.58
CA ARG A 73 14.96 -10.43 6.91
C ARG A 73 13.56 -10.00 7.39
N GLN A 74 13.19 -8.74 7.20
CA GLN A 74 11.84 -8.25 7.52
C GLN A 74 10.76 -9.01 6.76
N GLY A 75 11.01 -9.37 5.48
CA GLY A 75 10.11 -10.21 4.71
C GLY A 75 9.91 -11.59 5.33
N ARG A 76 10.98 -12.21 5.84
CA ARG A 76 10.91 -13.51 6.54
C ARG A 76 10.15 -13.39 7.86
N GLU A 77 10.53 -12.44 8.70
CA GLU A 77 10.00 -12.30 10.06
C GLU A 77 8.57 -11.72 10.10
N GLY A 78 8.18 -10.94 9.08
CA GLY A 78 6.84 -10.33 8.98
C GLY A 78 5.80 -11.20 8.27
N THR A 79 6.20 -12.27 7.58
CA THR A 79 5.25 -13.18 6.92
C THR A 79 4.50 -14.02 7.95
N VAL A 80 3.17 -14.02 7.89
CA VAL A 80 2.30 -14.78 8.80
C VAL A 80 1.56 -15.86 8.03
N ILE A 81 1.82 -17.13 8.34
CA ILE A 81 1.01 -18.24 7.83
C ILE A 81 -0.26 -18.34 8.68
N MET A 82 -1.38 -17.91 8.10
CA MET A 82 -2.70 -17.87 8.77
C MET A 82 -3.44 -19.20 8.68
N LYS A 83 -3.20 -19.96 7.60
CA LYS A 83 -3.79 -21.29 7.36
C LYS A 83 -2.75 -22.18 6.68
N ASN A 84 -2.66 -23.45 7.10
CA ASN A 84 -1.79 -24.46 6.50
C ASN A 84 -2.42 -25.85 6.60
N ASP A 85 -3.51 -26.05 5.87
CA ASP A 85 -4.14 -27.35 5.74
C ASP A 85 -3.44 -28.19 4.67
N ASN A 86 -3.64 -29.51 4.72
CA ASN A 86 -3.12 -30.47 3.73
C ASN A 86 -1.59 -30.40 3.52
N ASN A 87 -0.84 -29.86 4.48
CA ASN A 87 0.60 -29.61 4.37
C ASN A 87 0.93 -28.87 3.06
N VAL A 88 0.22 -27.78 2.78
CA VAL A 88 0.47 -26.99 1.56
C VAL A 88 1.74 -26.16 1.66
N PHE A 89 2.12 -25.74 2.88
CA PHE A 89 3.43 -25.17 3.16
C PHE A 89 4.39 -26.24 3.73
N PRO A 90 5.68 -26.21 3.32
CA PRO A 90 6.25 -25.36 2.27
C PRO A 90 5.72 -25.69 0.86
N LEU A 91 5.67 -24.69 -0.01
CA LEU A 91 5.15 -24.83 -1.38
C LEU A 91 6.00 -25.79 -2.21
N GLY A 92 5.35 -26.46 -3.16
CA GLY A 92 6.03 -27.17 -4.25
C GLY A 92 6.78 -26.24 -5.20
N LYS A 93 7.48 -26.84 -6.17
CA LYS A 93 8.35 -26.11 -7.12
C LYS A 93 7.65 -25.73 -8.41
N LYS A 94 6.49 -26.31 -8.72
CA LYS A 94 5.68 -25.92 -9.88
C LYS A 94 4.43 -25.17 -9.42
N VAL A 95 4.32 -23.90 -9.78
CA VAL A 95 3.29 -23.00 -9.27
C VAL A 95 2.47 -22.40 -10.41
N ALA A 96 1.16 -22.57 -10.37
CA ALA A 96 0.24 -21.78 -11.18
C ALA A 96 -0.08 -20.46 -10.44
N LEU A 97 0.46 -19.34 -10.92
CA LEU A 97 0.37 -18.04 -10.23
C LEU A 97 -0.77 -17.19 -10.79
N PHE A 98 -1.84 -17.05 -10.01
CA PHE A 98 -3.09 -16.35 -10.32
C PHE A 98 -3.23 -15.04 -9.54
N GLY A 99 -4.21 -14.22 -9.94
CA GLY A 99 -4.47 -12.89 -9.41
C GLY A 99 -3.56 -11.86 -10.07
N ASN A 100 -4.14 -10.79 -10.62
CA ASN A 100 -3.33 -9.72 -11.24
C ASN A 100 -2.38 -9.04 -10.23
N ALA A 101 -2.74 -9.04 -8.94
CA ALA A 101 -1.87 -8.60 -7.85
C ALA A 101 -0.63 -9.47 -7.62
N SER A 102 -0.58 -10.72 -8.12
CA SER A 102 0.64 -11.52 -8.06
C SER A 102 1.75 -10.96 -8.97
N TYR A 103 1.36 -10.23 -10.02
CA TYR A 103 2.26 -9.65 -11.01
C TYR A 103 2.40 -8.14 -10.83
N ALA A 104 1.38 -7.47 -10.28
CA ALA A 104 1.38 -6.05 -9.96
C ALA A 104 0.97 -5.80 -8.50
N PRO A 105 1.75 -6.25 -7.50
CA PRO A 105 1.39 -6.10 -6.10
C PRO A 105 1.48 -4.63 -5.64
N TYR A 106 0.81 -4.33 -4.54
CA TYR A 106 0.89 -3.06 -3.85
C TYR A 106 2.18 -2.95 -3.03
N TYR A 107 2.94 -1.89 -3.31
CA TYR A 107 4.20 -1.54 -2.64
C TYR A 107 4.08 -0.29 -1.73
N GLY A 108 2.87 0.26 -1.56
CA GLY A 108 2.70 1.54 -0.88
C GLY A 108 3.06 2.76 -1.75
N PRO A 109 2.77 3.99 -1.28
CA PRO A 109 3.03 5.23 -2.02
C PRO A 109 4.51 5.55 -2.20
N ASN A 110 5.38 5.03 -1.32
CA ASN A 110 6.80 5.39 -1.25
C ASN A 110 7.74 4.23 -1.63
N LYS A 111 7.35 3.40 -2.60
CA LYS A 111 8.25 2.39 -3.17
C LYS A 111 9.56 3.07 -3.61
N ALA A 112 10.70 2.54 -3.17
CA ALA A 112 12.01 3.12 -3.46
C ALA A 112 12.40 3.05 -4.95
N LYS A 113 11.83 2.08 -5.71
CA LYS A 113 12.04 1.90 -7.16
C LYS A 113 13.51 1.67 -7.50
N ASN A 114 14.21 0.92 -6.66
CA ASN A 114 15.57 0.49 -6.96
C ASN A 114 15.57 -0.36 -8.24
N SER A 115 16.60 -0.19 -9.06
CA SER A 115 16.74 -0.90 -10.34
C SER A 115 16.88 -2.42 -10.17
N ASP A 116 17.33 -2.88 -9.00
CA ASP A 116 17.51 -4.28 -8.63
C ASP A 116 16.40 -4.78 -7.67
N ALA A 117 15.26 -4.09 -7.63
CA ALA A 117 14.08 -4.56 -6.90
C ALA A 117 13.62 -5.95 -7.39
N VAL A 118 13.12 -6.76 -6.47
CA VAL A 118 12.69 -8.14 -6.69
C VAL A 118 11.21 -8.25 -6.33
N ASP A 119 10.35 -8.30 -7.35
CA ASP A 119 8.93 -8.59 -7.18
C ASP A 119 8.65 -10.08 -6.87
N LEU A 120 7.38 -10.44 -6.65
CA LEU A 120 6.97 -11.81 -6.33
C LEU A 120 7.37 -12.82 -7.42
N VAL A 121 7.18 -12.47 -8.70
CA VAL A 121 7.51 -13.33 -9.84
C VAL A 121 9.00 -13.63 -9.85
N ASN A 122 9.82 -12.59 -9.75
CA ASN A 122 11.27 -12.69 -9.72
C ASN A 122 11.78 -13.39 -8.45
N ALA A 123 11.16 -13.18 -7.29
CA ALA A 123 11.51 -13.88 -6.06
C ALA A 123 11.26 -15.39 -6.16
N LEU A 124 10.11 -15.80 -6.74
CA LEU A 124 9.77 -17.20 -6.98
C LEU A 124 10.76 -17.84 -7.96
N THR A 125 11.00 -17.23 -9.12
CA THR A 125 11.91 -17.77 -10.15
C THR A 125 13.35 -17.83 -9.65
N ASN A 126 13.85 -16.79 -8.97
CA ASN A 126 15.18 -16.79 -8.35
C ASN A 126 15.33 -17.88 -7.28
N ALA A 127 14.23 -18.26 -6.61
CA ALA A 127 14.21 -19.37 -5.64
C ALA A 127 14.04 -20.76 -6.28
N GLY A 128 14.06 -20.84 -7.62
CA GLY A 128 13.96 -22.07 -8.39
C GLY A 128 12.55 -22.62 -8.53
N VAL A 129 11.53 -21.77 -8.40
CA VAL A 129 10.14 -22.12 -8.70
C VAL A 129 9.88 -21.96 -10.19
N THR A 130 9.29 -22.98 -10.80
CA THR A 130 8.80 -22.94 -12.19
C THR A 130 7.36 -22.46 -12.17
N LEU A 131 7.10 -21.30 -12.77
CA LEU A 131 5.75 -20.79 -12.94
C LEU A 131 5.06 -21.43 -14.14
N ASP A 132 3.75 -21.69 -14.02
CA ASP A 132 2.95 -22.18 -15.13
C ASP A 132 2.97 -21.17 -16.29
N PRO A 133 3.44 -21.57 -17.49
CA PRO A 133 3.63 -20.64 -18.60
C PRO A 133 2.32 -20.15 -19.21
N VAL A 134 1.23 -20.93 -19.10
CA VAL A 134 -0.08 -20.56 -19.66
C VAL A 134 -0.71 -19.48 -18.79
N VAL A 135 -0.75 -19.70 -17.47
CA VAL A 135 -1.28 -18.69 -16.54
C VAL A 135 -0.43 -17.41 -16.59
N LYS A 136 0.90 -17.56 -16.58
CA LYS A 136 1.82 -16.41 -16.69
C LYS A 136 1.57 -15.62 -17.97
N GLY A 137 1.47 -16.29 -19.12
CA GLY A 137 1.26 -15.62 -20.41
C GLY A 137 -0.06 -14.84 -20.48
N ILE A 138 -1.12 -15.34 -19.85
CA ILE A 138 -2.41 -14.65 -19.76
C ILE A 138 -2.27 -13.33 -18.99
N TYR A 139 -1.66 -13.36 -17.81
CA TYR A 139 -1.49 -12.16 -16.98
C TYR A 139 -0.46 -11.18 -17.58
N ASP A 140 0.64 -11.67 -18.17
CA ASP A 140 1.59 -10.82 -18.89
C ASP A 140 0.91 -10.03 -20.01
N THR A 141 0.02 -10.68 -20.77
CA THR A 141 -0.74 -10.03 -21.85
C THR A 141 -1.74 -9.03 -21.28
N ALA A 142 -2.53 -9.44 -20.28
CA ALA A 142 -3.54 -8.58 -19.66
C ALA A 142 -2.90 -7.30 -19.08
N LEU A 143 -1.77 -7.41 -18.39
CA LEU A 143 -1.12 -6.26 -17.77
C LEU A 143 -0.42 -5.32 -18.77
N ALA A 144 -0.19 -5.78 -20.00
CA ALA A 144 0.31 -4.95 -21.09
C ALA A 144 -0.80 -4.13 -21.78
N VAL A 145 -2.09 -4.42 -21.52
CA VAL A 145 -3.20 -3.69 -22.13
C VAL A 145 -3.30 -2.29 -21.55
N THR A 146 -3.25 -1.29 -22.44
CA THR A 146 -3.40 0.12 -22.10
C THR A 146 -4.51 0.79 -22.89
N GLU A 147 -5.20 1.73 -22.25
CA GLU A 147 -6.20 2.60 -22.87
C GLU A 147 -5.84 4.07 -22.67
N LYS A 148 -6.17 4.90 -23.65
CA LYS A 148 -6.05 6.36 -23.52
C LYS A 148 -7.14 6.89 -22.62
N ARG A 149 -6.75 7.48 -21.48
CA ARG A 149 -7.67 8.12 -20.54
C ARG A 149 -7.22 9.55 -20.24
N GLU A 150 -8.21 10.42 -20.02
CA GLU A 150 -7.95 11.75 -19.47
C GLU A 150 -7.57 11.62 -17.99
N VAL A 151 -6.41 12.17 -17.65
CA VAL A 151 -5.87 12.20 -16.29
C VAL A 151 -5.70 13.67 -15.89
N SER A 152 -6.49 14.08 -14.90
CA SER A 152 -6.40 15.40 -14.28
C SER A 152 -5.31 15.41 -13.23
N GLY A 153 -4.45 16.43 -13.24
CA GLY A 153 -3.39 16.61 -12.25
C GLY A 153 -3.11 18.09 -11.96
N TRP A 154 -2.15 18.33 -11.06
CA TRP A 154 -1.65 19.66 -10.76
C TRP A 154 -0.88 20.20 -11.99
N GLY A 155 -1.58 20.90 -12.87
CA GLY A 155 -1.09 21.32 -14.20
C GLY A 155 -2.11 21.17 -15.34
N GLY A 156 -3.29 20.59 -15.08
CA GLY A 156 -4.37 20.44 -16.06
C GLY A 156 -4.67 18.98 -16.41
N THR A 157 -5.51 18.78 -17.42
CA THR A 157 -5.92 17.46 -17.91
C THR A 157 -5.04 17.04 -19.08
N THR A 158 -4.52 15.81 -19.04
CA THR A 158 -3.70 15.23 -20.12
C THR A 158 -4.22 13.85 -20.49
N ILE A 159 -4.12 13.47 -21.77
CA ILE A 159 -4.42 12.10 -22.21
C ILE A 159 -3.17 11.25 -22.00
N LYS A 160 -3.30 10.15 -21.25
CA LYS A 160 -2.22 9.19 -21.00
C LYS A 160 -2.69 7.77 -21.33
N ASP A 161 -1.75 6.93 -21.76
CA ASP A 161 -1.98 5.49 -21.81
C ASP A 161 -1.95 4.94 -20.37
N VAL A 162 -3.07 4.36 -19.94
CA VAL A 162 -3.28 3.83 -18.60
C VAL A 162 -3.51 2.32 -18.70
N GLN A 163 -2.82 1.55 -17.87
CA GLN A 163 -3.02 0.09 -17.80
C GLN A 163 -4.44 -0.22 -17.31
N VAL A 164 -5.11 -1.16 -17.97
CA VAL A 164 -6.53 -1.44 -17.74
C VAL A 164 -6.74 -2.49 -16.65
N TYR A 165 -5.95 -3.55 -16.66
CA TYR A 165 -6.15 -4.74 -15.83
C TYR A 165 -5.20 -4.82 -14.63
N ILE A 166 -4.61 -3.68 -14.24
CA ILE A 166 -3.83 -3.58 -13.00
C ILE A 166 -4.77 -3.47 -11.78
N PRO A 167 -4.38 -4.02 -10.63
CA PRO A 167 -5.11 -3.80 -9.38
C PRO A 167 -5.29 -2.31 -9.06
N ASN A 168 -6.40 -1.96 -8.41
CA ASN A 168 -6.61 -0.60 -7.93
C ASN A 168 -5.66 -0.28 -6.76
N THR A 169 -4.66 0.57 -7.01
CA THR A 169 -3.65 0.96 -6.01
C THR A 169 -4.07 2.15 -5.15
N SER A 170 -5.19 2.81 -5.48
CA SER A 170 -5.75 3.89 -4.66
C SER A 170 -6.45 3.30 -3.45
N ALA A 171 -6.26 3.89 -2.27
CA ALA A 171 -7.02 3.52 -1.09
C ALA A 171 -8.48 4.02 -1.18
N GLY A 172 -9.38 3.48 -0.34
CA GLY A 172 -10.77 3.93 -0.29
C GLY A 172 -10.89 5.39 0.15
N ASP A 173 -11.91 6.11 -0.31
CA ASP A 173 -12.10 7.55 -0.07
C ASP A 173 -13.31 7.88 0.83
N PHE A 174 -13.90 6.86 1.44
CA PHE A 174 -15.13 6.92 2.26
C PHE A 174 -16.37 7.51 1.57
N THR A 175 -16.42 7.56 0.25
CA THR A 175 -17.55 8.11 -0.50
C THR A 175 -18.65 7.08 -0.76
N GLN A 176 -19.84 7.56 -1.13
CA GLN A 176 -20.94 6.72 -1.63
C GLN A 176 -20.71 6.21 -3.05
N ASP A 177 -19.74 6.81 -3.76
CA ASP A 177 -19.30 6.30 -5.05
C ASP A 177 -18.63 4.95 -4.86
N GLY A 178 -17.93 4.73 -3.74
CA GLY A 178 -17.51 3.40 -3.35
C GLY A 178 -16.17 2.98 -3.95
N TYR A 179 -15.70 1.80 -3.55
CA TYR A 179 -14.35 1.34 -3.84
C TYR A 179 -14.33 0.24 -4.89
N GLN A 180 -13.60 0.49 -5.99
CA GLN A 180 -13.41 -0.49 -7.05
C GLN A 180 -12.31 -1.49 -6.70
N VAL A 181 -12.67 -2.76 -6.58
CA VAL A 181 -11.73 -3.86 -6.54
C VAL A 181 -11.51 -4.32 -7.98
N SER A 182 -10.29 -4.14 -8.49
CA SER A 182 -9.96 -4.45 -9.87
C SER A 182 -9.17 -5.76 -9.95
N GLU A 183 -9.88 -6.89 -9.96
CA GLU A 183 -9.31 -8.19 -10.31
C GLU A 183 -9.41 -8.39 -11.83
N PHE A 184 -8.48 -9.15 -12.42
CA PHE A 184 -8.58 -9.46 -13.84
C PHE A 184 -9.69 -10.52 -14.07
N PRO A 185 -10.77 -10.21 -14.80
CA PRO A 185 -11.94 -11.09 -14.85
C PRO A 185 -11.64 -12.40 -15.58
N LEU A 186 -12.12 -13.52 -15.04
CA LEU A 186 -11.86 -14.84 -15.59
C LEU A 186 -12.37 -14.98 -17.04
N GLU A 187 -13.49 -14.33 -17.37
CA GLU A 187 -14.06 -14.33 -18.73
C GLU A 187 -13.19 -13.61 -19.76
N LYS A 188 -12.19 -12.83 -19.32
CA LYS A 188 -11.22 -12.15 -20.19
C LYS A 188 -9.95 -12.93 -20.43
N PHE A 189 -9.80 -14.12 -19.83
CA PHE A 189 -8.60 -14.94 -19.99
C PHE A 189 -8.35 -15.33 -21.45
N THR A 190 -9.39 -15.65 -22.21
CA THR A 190 -9.28 -16.06 -23.63
C THR A 190 -9.59 -14.93 -24.61
N ASP A 191 -9.97 -13.74 -24.12
CA ASP A 191 -10.26 -12.58 -24.97
C ASP A 191 -8.96 -12.14 -25.68
N PRO A 192 -8.91 -12.14 -27.03
CA PRO A 192 -7.71 -11.77 -27.78
C PRO A 192 -7.23 -10.33 -27.55
N ALA A 193 -8.12 -9.45 -27.08
CA ALA A 193 -7.78 -8.06 -26.74
C ALA A 193 -7.37 -7.89 -25.27
N ALA A 194 -7.42 -8.95 -24.46
CA ALA A 194 -7.07 -8.94 -23.05
C ALA A 194 -6.07 -10.05 -22.70
N GLY A 195 -6.53 -11.18 -22.17
CA GLY A 195 -5.65 -12.25 -21.71
C GLY A 195 -5.03 -13.07 -22.85
N ASN A 196 -5.70 -13.16 -24.00
CA ASN A 196 -5.27 -13.91 -25.19
C ASN A 196 -4.79 -15.35 -24.88
N GLY A 197 -5.35 -15.96 -23.83
CA GLY A 197 -5.11 -17.34 -23.46
C GLY A 197 -5.78 -18.30 -24.43
N PRO A 198 -5.27 -19.53 -24.56
CA PRO A 198 -5.90 -20.55 -25.38
C PRO A 198 -7.28 -20.92 -24.80
N GLU A 199 -8.26 -21.22 -25.66
CA GLU A 199 -9.62 -21.62 -25.23
C GLU A 199 -9.62 -22.80 -24.25
N ASN A 200 -8.68 -23.72 -24.41
CA ASN A 200 -8.48 -24.88 -23.54
C ASN A 200 -7.41 -24.65 -22.45
N TRP A 201 -7.17 -23.40 -22.02
CA TRP A 201 -6.10 -23.08 -21.06
C TRP A 201 -6.16 -23.94 -19.80
N LYS A 202 -7.35 -24.25 -19.26
CA LYS A 202 -7.50 -25.10 -18.06
C LYS A 202 -6.90 -26.49 -18.26
N ASP A 203 -7.11 -27.10 -19.42
CA ASP A 203 -6.58 -28.42 -19.74
C ASP A 203 -5.06 -28.37 -19.90
N GLN A 204 -4.53 -27.28 -20.47
CA GLN A 204 -3.09 -27.09 -20.58
C GLN A 204 -2.44 -26.88 -19.21
N VAL A 205 -3.04 -26.08 -18.32
CA VAL A 205 -2.53 -25.86 -16.94
C VAL A 205 -2.57 -27.17 -16.13
N LYS A 206 -3.63 -27.98 -16.29
CA LYS A 206 -3.68 -29.33 -15.69
C LYS A 206 -2.57 -30.23 -16.22
N ALA A 207 -2.32 -30.22 -17.54
CA ALA A 207 -1.26 -31.01 -18.16
C ALA A 207 0.15 -30.62 -17.71
N ASN A 208 0.35 -29.39 -17.24
CA ASN A 208 1.63 -28.92 -16.69
C ASN A 208 1.96 -29.53 -15.31
N ASN A 209 0.96 -30.14 -14.64
CA ASN A 209 1.10 -30.81 -13.34
C ASN A 209 1.72 -29.89 -12.27
N ASN A 210 1.05 -28.76 -12.02
CA ASN A 210 1.43 -27.84 -10.95
C ASN A 210 1.25 -28.48 -9.57
N ASP A 211 2.18 -28.21 -8.66
CA ASP A 211 2.12 -28.72 -7.28
C ASP A 211 1.09 -27.94 -6.45
N VAL A 212 0.90 -26.66 -6.78
CA VAL A 212 0.04 -25.72 -6.05
C VAL A 212 -0.33 -24.54 -6.97
N ALA A 213 -1.52 -23.98 -6.80
CA ALA A 213 -1.86 -22.67 -7.32
C ALA A 213 -1.73 -21.61 -6.23
N VAL A 214 -1.15 -20.47 -6.56
CA VAL A 214 -1.01 -19.33 -5.65
C VAL A 214 -1.84 -18.17 -6.21
N VAL A 215 -2.74 -17.61 -5.41
CA VAL A 215 -3.57 -16.44 -5.76
C VAL A 215 -3.18 -15.29 -4.83
N THR A 216 -2.89 -14.10 -5.36
CA THR A 216 -2.63 -12.93 -4.50
C THR A 216 -3.81 -11.99 -4.55
N PHE A 217 -4.30 -11.58 -3.38
CA PHE A 217 -5.30 -10.51 -3.24
C PHE A 217 -4.67 -9.26 -2.63
N MET A 218 -5.17 -8.11 -3.08
CA MET A 218 -4.60 -6.81 -2.76
C MET A 218 -5.66 -5.84 -2.25
N ARG A 219 -5.33 -5.12 -1.17
CA ARG A 219 -6.09 -3.95 -0.70
C ARG A 219 -5.09 -2.87 -0.27
N PRO A 220 -4.99 -1.75 -1.00
CA PRO A 220 -4.06 -0.67 -0.67
C PRO A 220 -4.49 0.10 0.58
N GLY A 221 -3.64 0.99 1.09
CA GLY A 221 -3.97 1.87 2.21
C GLY A 221 -3.27 3.22 2.03
N GLY A 222 -3.82 4.28 2.61
CA GLY A 222 -3.28 5.62 2.37
C GLY A 222 -3.69 6.63 3.43
N GLU A 223 -2.91 7.70 3.52
CA GLU A 223 -3.23 8.83 4.38
C GLU A 223 -4.51 9.54 3.91
N GLY A 224 -5.36 9.97 4.86
CA GLY A 224 -6.61 10.68 4.57
C GLY A 224 -7.69 9.84 3.87
N SER A 225 -7.52 8.51 3.85
CA SER A 225 -8.32 7.58 3.08
C SER A 225 -8.88 6.47 3.98
N THR A 226 -10.08 5.97 3.69
CA THR A 226 -10.67 4.82 4.40
C THR A 226 -11.80 4.17 3.58
N TYR A 227 -12.14 2.92 3.91
CA TYR A 227 -13.15 2.15 3.19
C TYR A 227 -14.56 2.37 3.77
N ARG A 228 -15.51 2.79 2.93
CA ARG A 228 -16.92 2.86 3.31
C ARG A 228 -17.55 1.47 3.18
N PRO A 229 -18.23 0.96 4.23
CA PRO A 229 -18.97 -0.31 4.15
C PRO A 229 -20.07 -0.31 3.08
N GLY A 230 -20.36 -1.50 2.54
CA GLY A 230 -21.50 -1.74 1.64
C GLY A 230 -21.40 -1.14 0.24
N VAL A 231 -20.27 -0.51 -0.12
CA VAL A 231 -20.11 0.18 -1.42
C VAL A 231 -18.90 -0.33 -2.21
N ALA A 232 -18.65 -1.63 -2.21
CA ALA A 232 -17.68 -2.21 -3.12
C ALA A 232 -18.13 -2.09 -4.59
N ARG A 233 -17.18 -2.14 -5.53
CA ARG A 233 -17.43 -2.27 -6.96
C ARG A 233 -16.54 -3.34 -7.58
N ASP A 234 -17.04 -3.97 -8.63
CA ASP A 234 -16.29 -4.93 -9.44
C ASP A 234 -15.27 -4.26 -10.37
N SER A 235 -14.51 -5.05 -11.11
CA SER A 235 -13.51 -4.56 -12.08
C SER A 235 -14.08 -3.65 -13.18
N LYS A 236 -15.39 -3.68 -13.42
CA LYS A 236 -16.10 -2.86 -14.42
C LYS A 236 -16.72 -1.60 -13.81
N GLY A 237 -16.63 -1.44 -12.49
CA GLY A 237 -17.20 -0.33 -11.75
C GLY A 237 -18.68 -0.50 -11.40
N ASN A 238 -19.26 -1.70 -11.53
CA ASN A 238 -20.63 -1.95 -11.07
C ASN A 238 -20.65 -2.09 -9.55
N LYS A 239 -21.70 -1.59 -8.89
CA LYS A 239 -21.87 -1.72 -7.44
C LYS A 239 -22.07 -3.17 -7.04
N LEU A 240 -21.32 -3.60 -6.05
CA LEU A 240 -21.50 -4.84 -5.32
C LEU A 240 -22.05 -4.44 -3.94
N GLU A 241 -23.24 -4.92 -3.59
CA GLU A 241 -23.90 -4.67 -2.29
C GLU A 241 -23.16 -5.43 -1.15
N GLN A 242 -21.86 -5.15 -0.99
CA GLN A 242 -20.93 -5.79 -0.07
C GLN A 242 -19.84 -4.81 0.38
N ASN A 243 -19.05 -5.21 1.37
CA ASN A 243 -17.94 -4.39 1.87
C ASN A 243 -16.75 -4.39 0.90
N PRO A 244 -16.05 -3.25 0.73
CA PRO A 244 -14.79 -3.18 -0.03
C PRO A 244 -13.67 -4.11 0.47
N LEU A 245 -13.68 -4.41 1.77
CA LEU A 245 -12.74 -5.34 2.39
C LEU A 245 -13.17 -6.80 2.26
N GLY A 246 -14.34 -7.08 1.69
CA GLY A 246 -14.77 -8.42 1.30
C GLY A 246 -14.16 -8.84 -0.05
N LEU A 247 -14.11 -10.15 -0.26
CA LEU A 247 -13.71 -10.73 -1.55
C LEU A 247 -14.84 -10.56 -2.58
N THR A 248 -14.50 -10.11 -3.78
CA THR A 248 -15.48 -9.95 -4.87
C THR A 248 -15.85 -11.29 -5.51
N PRO A 249 -16.99 -11.38 -6.22
CA PRO A 249 -17.29 -12.54 -7.05
C PRO A 249 -16.17 -12.88 -8.03
N GLU A 250 -15.55 -11.88 -8.66
CA GLU A 250 -14.42 -12.07 -9.59
C GLU A 250 -13.20 -12.69 -8.88
N GLU A 251 -12.82 -12.19 -7.70
CA GLU A 251 -11.74 -12.78 -6.88
C GLU A 251 -12.04 -14.24 -6.50
N LEU A 252 -13.30 -14.55 -6.15
CA LEU A 252 -13.74 -15.90 -5.80
C LEU A 252 -13.79 -16.84 -7.02
N GLU A 253 -14.10 -16.33 -8.20
CA GLU A 253 -14.03 -17.09 -9.46
C GLU A 253 -12.60 -17.48 -9.82
N ILE A 254 -11.62 -16.59 -9.58
CA ILE A 254 -10.19 -16.92 -9.72
C ILE A 254 -9.79 -18.05 -8.78
N VAL A 255 -10.24 -18.03 -7.51
CA VAL A 255 -9.99 -19.12 -6.56
C VAL A 255 -10.59 -20.43 -7.04
N LYS A 256 -11.83 -20.40 -7.54
CA LYS A 256 -12.48 -21.59 -8.10
C LYS A 256 -11.72 -22.14 -9.30
N ALA A 257 -11.29 -21.27 -10.21
CA ALA A 257 -10.50 -21.66 -11.37
C ALA A 257 -9.14 -22.27 -10.98
N ALA A 258 -8.48 -21.70 -9.96
CA ALA A 258 -7.24 -22.24 -9.39
C ALA A 258 -7.43 -23.66 -8.81
N LYS A 259 -8.53 -23.88 -8.07
CA LYS A 259 -8.89 -25.21 -7.51
C LYS A 259 -9.19 -26.25 -8.59
N GLU A 260 -9.68 -25.83 -9.75
CA GLU A 260 -9.96 -26.75 -10.86
C GLU A 260 -8.69 -27.28 -11.54
N VAL A 261 -7.57 -26.53 -11.48
CA VAL A 261 -6.36 -26.83 -12.27
C VAL A 261 -5.15 -27.25 -11.44
N ALA A 262 -5.18 -27.04 -10.12
CA ALA A 262 -4.11 -27.42 -9.20
C ALA A 262 -4.64 -28.22 -8.00
N PRO A 263 -3.85 -29.13 -7.43
CA PRO A 263 -4.30 -30.00 -6.33
C PRO A 263 -4.45 -29.27 -4.99
N LYS A 264 -3.80 -28.12 -4.83
CA LYS A 264 -3.86 -27.27 -3.64
C LYS A 264 -3.87 -25.80 -4.05
N VAL A 265 -4.49 -24.95 -3.24
CA VAL A 265 -4.55 -23.49 -3.44
C VAL A 265 -4.04 -22.75 -2.22
N VAL A 266 -3.17 -21.78 -2.44
CA VAL A 266 -2.68 -20.84 -1.44
C VAL A 266 -3.08 -19.42 -1.82
N VAL A 267 -3.55 -18.65 -0.84
CA VAL A 267 -3.85 -17.23 -1.01
C VAL A 267 -2.80 -16.38 -0.29
N LEU A 268 -2.21 -15.42 -1.00
CA LEU A 268 -1.35 -14.38 -0.42
C LEU A 268 -2.15 -13.10 -0.21
N LEU A 269 -2.06 -12.52 0.98
CA LEU A 269 -2.72 -11.26 1.32
C LEU A 269 -1.70 -10.13 1.29
N ASN A 270 -1.67 -9.40 0.18
CA ASN A 270 -0.88 -8.18 0.02
C ASN A 270 -1.77 -6.96 0.36
N THR A 271 -2.05 -6.82 1.66
CA THR A 271 -3.07 -5.88 2.15
C THR A 271 -2.52 -4.94 3.22
N SER A 272 -2.95 -3.68 3.16
CA SER A 272 -2.66 -2.64 4.15
C SER A 272 -3.48 -2.79 5.44
N CYS A 273 -4.60 -3.49 5.34
CA CYS A 273 -5.61 -3.66 6.37
C CYS A 273 -6.12 -5.10 6.35
N THR A 274 -6.80 -5.50 7.41
CA THR A 274 -7.47 -6.79 7.49
C THR A 274 -8.60 -6.87 6.46
N ILE A 275 -8.67 -7.98 5.72
CA ILE A 275 -9.75 -8.24 4.77
C ILE A 275 -10.63 -9.40 5.25
N GLU A 276 -11.86 -9.50 4.76
CA GLU A 276 -12.80 -10.56 5.13
C GLU A 276 -12.48 -11.85 4.38
N VAL A 277 -11.69 -12.72 5.00
CA VAL A 277 -11.26 -14.02 4.41
C VAL A 277 -12.23 -15.17 4.68
N GLY A 278 -13.40 -14.88 5.25
CA GLY A 278 -14.40 -15.88 5.65
C GLY A 278 -14.71 -16.94 4.58
N PRO A 279 -14.95 -16.58 3.31
CA PRO A 279 -15.19 -17.55 2.24
C PRO A 279 -14.06 -18.57 2.04
N LEU A 280 -12.80 -18.17 2.28
CA LEU A 280 -11.60 -18.99 2.06
C LEU A 280 -11.33 -20.00 3.17
N VAL A 281 -11.89 -19.78 4.36
CA VAL A 281 -11.65 -20.61 5.55
C VAL A 281 -12.86 -21.45 5.96
N LYS A 282 -13.99 -21.31 5.25
CA LYS A 282 -15.20 -22.09 5.52
C LYS A 282 -14.98 -23.55 5.09
N LYS A 283 -14.82 -24.45 6.07
CA LYS A 283 -14.64 -25.88 5.85
C LYS A 283 -15.72 -26.49 4.97
N GLY A 284 -15.33 -27.17 3.89
CA GLY A 284 -16.20 -27.75 2.88
C GLY A 284 -16.88 -26.73 1.96
N GLY A 285 -16.49 -25.45 2.03
CA GLY A 285 -17.01 -24.41 1.15
C GLY A 285 -16.37 -24.44 -0.23
N ASP A 286 -17.10 -23.93 -1.24
CA ASP A 286 -16.63 -23.91 -2.63
C ASP A 286 -15.28 -23.20 -2.79
N TYR A 287 -15.04 -22.17 -1.98
CA TYR A 287 -13.84 -21.34 -2.01
C TYR A 287 -12.81 -21.68 -0.94
N GLU A 288 -12.99 -22.78 -0.19
CA GLU A 288 -12.00 -23.19 0.81
C GLU A 288 -10.63 -23.39 0.16
N VAL A 289 -9.59 -22.75 0.70
CA VAL A 289 -8.21 -22.88 0.21
C VAL A 289 -7.35 -23.65 1.21
N ASP A 290 -6.26 -24.25 0.77
CA ASP A 290 -5.38 -25.04 1.64
C ASP A 290 -4.50 -24.14 2.52
N GLY A 291 -4.09 -22.98 2.02
CA GLY A 291 -3.20 -22.09 2.75
C GLY A 291 -3.52 -20.62 2.56
N ILE A 292 -3.23 -19.84 3.59
CA ILE A 292 -3.32 -18.37 3.57
C ILE A 292 -2.06 -17.82 4.21
N ALA A 293 -1.39 -16.90 3.53
CA ALA A 293 -0.25 -16.17 4.06
C ALA A 293 -0.49 -14.65 3.98
N TYR A 294 -0.41 -13.96 5.11
CA TYR A 294 -0.34 -12.50 5.14
C TYR A 294 1.09 -12.04 4.86
N VAL A 295 1.24 -11.20 3.83
CA VAL A 295 2.53 -10.70 3.36
C VAL A 295 2.64 -9.18 3.47
N GLY A 296 1.60 -8.52 3.99
CA GLY A 296 1.55 -7.07 4.23
C GLY A 296 1.76 -6.26 2.95
N ILE A 297 2.56 -5.20 3.07
CA ILE A 297 2.97 -4.33 1.95
C ILE A 297 4.49 -4.47 1.78
N PRO A 298 4.96 -5.36 0.89
CA PRO A 298 6.39 -5.55 0.67
C PRO A 298 7.03 -4.31 0.03
N ASN A 299 8.30 -4.07 0.35
CA ASN A 299 9.18 -3.15 -0.35
C ASN A 299 9.92 -3.85 -1.50
N ASP A 300 10.94 -3.19 -2.05
CA ASP A 300 11.73 -3.65 -3.20
C ASP A 300 12.42 -5.01 -2.99
N TYR A 301 12.62 -5.50 -1.76
CA TYR A 301 13.39 -6.72 -1.51
C TYR A 301 12.68 -7.76 -0.64
N GLN A 302 11.61 -7.37 0.06
CA GLN A 302 10.91 -8.22 1.03
C GLN A 302 10.32 -9.50 0.41
N PHE A 303 9.93 -9.50 -0.88
CA PHE A 303 9.44 -10.71 -1.54
C PHE A 303 10.47 -11.85 -1.56
N THR A 304 11.77 -11.54 -1.56
CA THR A 304 12.82 -12.57 -1.42
C THR A 304 12.66 -13.33 -0.09
N GLY A 305 12.46 -12.60 1.01
CA GLY A 305 12.27 -13.17 2.33
C GLY A 305 10.92 -13.87 2.49
N ILE A 306 9.86 -13.29 1.93
CA ILE A 306 8.53 -13.90 1.90
C ILE A 306 8.60 -15.26 1.19
N VAL A 307 9.21 -15.34 0.01
CA VAL A 307 9.35 -16.59 -0.75
C VAL A 307 10.23 -17.61 -0.01
N ASP A 308 11.24 -17.18 0.74
CA ASP A 308 11.99 -18.08 1.62
C ASP A 308 11.09 -18.74 2.68
N VAL A 309 10.12 -18.02 3.24
CA VAL A 309 9.12 -18.59 4.17
C VAL A 309 8.17 -19.53 3.44
N LEU A 310 7.62 -19.11 2.30
CA LEU A 310 6.68 -19.93 1.52
C LEU A 310 7.33 -21.27 1.10
N LEU A 311 8.63 -21.29 0.84
CA LEU A 311 9.39 -22.48 0.44
C LEU A 311 10.08 -23.20 1.62
N GLY A 312 9.86 -22.78 2.87
CA GLY A 312 10.40 -23.43 4.06
C GLY A 312 11.92 -23.28 4.26
N LYS A 313 12.56 -22.33 3.57
CA LYS A 313 13.96 -21.93 3.85
C LYS A 313 14.07 -21.09 5.12
N ALA A 314 12.97 -20.45 5.53
CA ALA A 314 12.79 -19.79 6.81
C ALA A 314 11.45 -20.24 7.42
N ASN A 315 11.37 -20.33 8.74
CA ASN A 315 10.09 -20.53 9.41
C ASN A 315 9.31 -19.22 9.46
N SER A 316 7.99 -19.31 9.34
CA SER A 316 7.12 -18.18 9.67
C SER A 316 7.19 -17.92 11.18
N SER A 317 7.59 -16.70 11.53
CA SER A 317 7.64 -16.21 12.92
C SER A 317 6.77 -14.99 13.15
N GLY A 318 6.11 -14.49 12.09
CA GLY A 318 5.23 -13.34 12.18
C GLY A 318 3.95 -13.69 12.94
N ALA A 319 3.32 -12.66 13.50
CA ALA A 319 2.01 -12.74 14.12
C ALA A 319 1.13 -11.61 13.56
N LEU A 320 -0.19 -11.86 13.53
CA LEU A 320 -1.14 -10.81 13.15
C LEU A 320 -1.16 -9.73 14.24
N ALA A 321 -0.99 -8.46 13.83
CA ALA A 321 -1.12 -7.32 14.73
C ALA A 321 -2.60 -6.97 15.02
N ASP A 322 -3.51 -7.38 14.14
CA ASP A 322 -4.92 -7.05 14.17
C ASP A 322 -5.82 -8.29 14.12
N THR A 323 -7.03 -8.16 14.64
CA THR A 323 -8.07 -9.20 14.56
C THR A 323 -8.73 -9.19 13.18
N TYR A 324 -8.71 -10.32 12.49
CA TYR A 324 -9.45 -10.50 11.24
C TYR A 324 -10.93 -10.79 11.54
N ALA A 325 -11.79 -9.80 11.33
CA ALA A 325 -13.23 -9.94 11.49
C ALA A 325 -13.88 -10.68 10.29
N PHE A 326 -14.93 -11.46 10.56
CA PHE A 326 -15.76 -12.06 9.50
C PHE A 326 -16.48 -11.01 8.65
N ASN A 327 -16.84 -9.89 9.28
CA ASN A 327 -17.43 -8.72 8.63
C ASN A 327 -16.81 -7.48 9.26
N THR A 328 -16.07 -6.70 8.47
CA THR A 328 -15.34 -5.53 8.98
C THR A 328 -16.29 -4.38 9.34
N ALA A 329 -17.49 -4.35 8.76
CA ALA A 329 -18.49 -3.30 9.01
C ALA A 329 -19.15 -3.39 10.39
N VAL A 330 -19.03 -4.53 11.08
CA VAL A 330 -19.59 -4.72 12.43
C VAL A 330 -18.53 -4.59 13.53
N ASN A 331 -17.31 -4.17 13.19
CA ASN A 331 -16.28 -3.89 14.18
C ASN A 331 -16.80 -2.79 15.14
N PRO A 332 -16.62 -2.91 16.48
CA PRO A 332 -17.10 -1.91 17.44
C PRO A 332 -16.63 -0.48 17.14
N ALA A 333 -15.45 -0.31 16.52
CA ALA A 333 -14.98 1.01 16.08
C ALA A 333 -15.87 1.65 15.00
N MET A 334 -16.60 0.85 14.20
CA MET A 334 -17.48 1.33 13.13
C MET A 334 -18.64 2.16 13.65
N MET A 335 -19.06 1.97 14.90
CA MET A 335 -20.11 2.79 15.54
C MET A 335 -19.77 4.29 15.55
N ASN A 336 -18.48 4.63 15.57
CA ASN A 336 -18.00 6.00 15.67
C ASN A 336 -17.04 6.38 14.52
N LEU A 337 -16.90 5.52 13.49
CA LEU A 337 -16.02 5.77 12.35
C LEU A 337 -16.61 6.85 11.43
N GLY A 338 -15.79 7.81 11.01
CA GLY A 338 -16.20 8.89 10.13
C GLY A 338 -16.73 10.15 10.84
N GLY A 339 -16.77 10.12 12.18
CA GLY A 339 -17.11 11.27 13.03
C GLY A 339 -18.61 11.53 13.16
N GLY A 340 -19.05 11.81 14.39
CA GLY A 340 -20.34 12.43 14.68
C GLY A 340 -20.10 13.83 15.26
N TYR A 341 -20.92 14.80 14.88
CA TYR A 341 -20.94 16.10 15.56
C TYR A 341 -21.78 15.99 16.82
N PHE A 342 -21.24 16.41 17.98
CA PHE A 342 -22.07 16.64 19.16
C PHE A 342 -23.07 17.76 18.83
N LYS A 343 -24.34 17.60 19.26
CA LYS A 343 -25.43 18.56 19.01
C LYS A 343 -25.12 19.97 19.54
N ASP A 344 -24.20 20.01 20.49
CA ASP A 344 -23.73 21.11 21.29
C ASP A 344 -22.23 21.36 21.08
N TYR A 345 -21.67 20.96 19.93
CA TYR A 345 -20.27 21.26 19.59
C TYR A 345 -19.96 22.77 19.66
N GLU A 346 -20.95 23.64 19.43
CA GLU A 346 -20.81 25.09 19.61
C GLU A 346 -20.65 25.52 21.08
N SER A 347 -21.13 24.73 22.04
CA SER A 347 -20.93 24.97 23.48
C SER A 347 -19.51 24.60 23.95
N VAL A 348 -18.87 23.65 23.25
CA VAL A 348 -17.43 23.35 23.35
C VAL A 348 -16.63 24.22 22.36
N GLY A 349 -17.33 24.92 21.47
CA GLY A 349 -16.88 25.79 20.39
C GLY A 349 -16.67 27.24 20.81
N THR A 350 -16.70 27.56 22.10
CA THR A 350 -16.28 28.88 22.57
C THR A 350 -14.84 29.11 22.13
N SER A 351 -14.63 30.23 21.45
CA SER A 351 -13.35 30.67 20.88
C SER A 351 -12.16 30.40 21.80
N ALA A 352 -11.02 30.01 21.19
CA ALA A 352 -9.73 29.91 21.85
C ALA A 352 -9.47 31.13 22.77
N GLY A 353 -9.05 30.88 24.01
CA GLY A 353 -8.67 31.91 24.98
C GLY A 353 -9.68 32.32 26.07
N GLN A 354 -10.83 31.66 26.23
CA GLN A 354 -11.81 32.01 27.29
C GLN A 354 -12.11 30.92 28.34
N ASP A 355 -11.38 29.81 28.37
CA ASP A 355 -11.56 28.81 29.43
C ASP A 355 -10.81 29.23 30.71
N TYR A 356 -11.57 29.75 31.68
CA TYR A 356 -11.06 30.22 32.98
C TYR A 356 -10.42 29.13 33.86
N ARG A 357 -10.53 27.84 33.48
CA ARG A 357 -10.00 26.71 34.25
C ARG A 357 -8.52 26.45 33.99
N TRP A 358 -7.97 26.90 32.86
CA TRP A 358 -6.61 26.61 32.44
C TRP A 358 -5.84 27.90 32.14
N SER A 359 -4.58 27.98 32.59
CA SER A 359 -3.70 29.14 32.40
C SER A 359 -2.93 29.11 31.08
N ILE A 360 -3.33 28.25 30.14
CA ILE A 360 -2.72 28.04 28.84
C ILE A 360 -3.79 28.08 27.75
N ASP A 361 -3.41 28.53 26.55
CA ASP A 361 -4.31 28.57 25.40
C ASP A 361 -4.50 27.16 24.81
N VAL A 362 -5.72 26.64 24.88
CA VAL A 362 -6.09 25.33 24.35
C VAL A 362 -7.02 25.57 23.17
N GLY A 363 -6.50 25.35 21.95
CA GLY A 363 -7.21 25.63 20.71
C GLY A 363 -8.23 24.55 20.34
N ASN A 364 -9.24 24.91 19.57
CA ASN A 364 -10.24 24.00 19.01
C ASN A 364 -9.85 23.53 17.59
N GLY A 365 -8.61 23.09 17.45
CA GLY A 365 -8.06 22.60 16.18
C GLY A 365 -8.25 21.10 16.00
N ALA A 366 -8.41 20.65 14.75
CA ALA A 366 -8.33 19.23 14.40
C ALA A 366 -6.90 18.73 14.60
N THR A 367 -6.64 18.08 15.72
CA THR A 367 -5.37 17.38 15.94
C THR A 367 -5.52 15.95 15.43
N GLY A 368 -4.62 15.53 14.54
CA GLY A 368 -4.58 14.16 14.05
C GLY A 368 -4.42 13.14 15.19
N SER A 369 -4.84 11.91 14.91
CA SER A 369 -4.92 10.81 15.87
C SER A 369 -3.58 10.33 16.46
N PHE A 370 -2.46 10.96 16.10
CA PHE A 370 -1.11 10.63 16.58
C PHE A 370 -0.31 11.90 16.87
N GLY A 371 -0.33 12.37 18.13
CA GLY A 371 0.70 13.26 18.69
C GLY A 371 0.60 14.76 18.38
N GLY A 372 -0.59 15.30 18.05
CA GLY A 372 -0.82 16.75 17.95
C GLY A 372 -1.04 17.43 19.31
N GLY A 373 -0.72 18.72 19.41
CA GLY A 373 -0.72 19.52 20.66
C GLY A 373 -2.03 19.57 21.45
N GLN A 374 -2.03 20.25 22.61
CA GLN A 374 -3.17 20.27 23.53
C GLN A 374 -4.44 20.87 22.87
N THR A 375 -5.50 20.07 22.80
CA THR A 375 -6.81 20.43 22.22
C THR A 375 -7.94 19.94 23.13
N TYR A 376 -9.11 20.57 23.05
CA TYR A 376 -10.34 20.07 23.68
C TYR A 376 -10.92 18.83 22.97
N ASN A 377 -10.51 18.57 21.73
CA ASN A 377 -10.91 17.39 20.94
C ASN A 377 -10.03 16.17 21.22
N GLY A 378 -9.68 15.93 22.49
CA GLY A 378 -9.21 14.61 22.89
C GLY A 378 -10.36 13.63 22.75
N GLY A 379 -10.30 12.73 21.77
CA GLY A 379 -11.28 11.66 21.62
C GLY A 379 -11.30 10.79 22.87
N TRP A 380 -12.30 10.95 23.72
CA TRP A 380 -12.56 10.02 24.82
C TRP A 380 -13.36 8.85 24.26
N TYR A 381 -12.79 7.66 24.38
CA TYR A 381 -13.41 6.41 23.94
C TYR A 381 -14.13 5.76 25.12
N MET A 382 -15.46 5.71 25.08
CA MET A 382 -16.24 4.80 25.91
C MET A 382 -16.47 3.52 25.10
N ILE A 383 -15.74 2.45 25.44
CA ILE A 383 -16.06 1.11 24.98
C ILE A 383 -16.74 0.39 26.14
N GLU A 384 -18.07 0.27 26.07
CA GLU A 384 -18.79 -0.71 26.89
C GLU A 384 -18.67 -2.07 26.20
N ALA A 385 -17.63 -2.82 26.57
CA ALA A 385 -17.42 -4.16 26.06
C ALA A 385 -18.27 -5.16 26.85
N ASP A 386 -19.56 -5.23 26.54
CA ASP A 386 -20.40 -6.31 27.03
C ASP A 386 -20.17 -7.58 26.19
N ARG A 387 -19.35 -8.49 26.76
CA ARG A 387 -19.24 -9.93 26.44
C ARG A 387 -19.01 -10.29 24.96
N LEU A 388 -17.76 -10.22 24.52
CA LEU A 388 -17.26 -11.07 23.44
C LEU A 388 -17.17 -12.52 23.96
N CYS A 389 -18.28 -13.27 23.87
CA CYS A 389 -18.27 -14.71 24.04
C CYS A 389 -17.67 -15.35 22.77
N PHE A 390 -16.46 -15.87 22.87
CA PHE A 390 -15.94 -16.86 21.92
C PHE A 390 -16.68 -18.18 22.19
N ASN A 391 -17.42 -18.66 21.19
CA ASN A 391 -17.93 -20.04 21.15
C ASN A 391 -17.24 -20.80 20.03
#